data_AF-A0A8T4TE37-F1
#
_entry.id   AF-A0A8T4TE37-F1
#
_cell.length_a   1.000
_cell.length_b   1.000
_cell.length_c   1.000
_cell.angle_alpha   90.00
_cell.angle_beta   90.00
_cell.angle_gamma   90.00
#
_symmetry.space_group_name_H-M   'P 1'
#
loop_
_entity.id
_entity.type
_entity.pdbx_description
1 polymer ?
#
loop_
_entity_poly.entity_id
_entity_poly.type
_entity_poly.pdbx_seq_one_letter_code
_entity_poly.pdbx_strand_id
1 'polypeptide(L)'
;MRITLISTSNKQDKGPRIIASFLEKNKHQVEILYSPEKPNCKDSGLIVVSANVSTCKKASKIIKALKKLNKPIVYAGIYPSLYPAEAIKETDLVILKNPKETILELANKLENFQKISDIPNLWFKTSKKRISQELKQIF
;
A
#
# COMPACT_ATOMS: atom_id res chain seq x y z
N MET A 1 12.15 -1.77 -9.18
CA MET A 1 12.08 -2.66 -7.97
C MET A 1 11.04 -3.77 -8.08
N ARG A 2 11.07 -4.79 -7.18
CA ARG A 2 10.02 -5.81 -7.03
C ARG A 2 8.89 -5.34 -6.11
N ILE A 3 7.65 -5.42 -6.56
CA ILE A 3 6.43 -4.97 -5.87
C ILE A 3 5.48 -6.16 -5.71
N THR A 4 5.00 -6.42 -4.49
CA THR A 4 3.95 -7.43 -4.25
C THR A 4 2.62 -6.75 -3.99
N LEU A 5 1.63 -7.03 -4.84
CA LEU A 5 0.25 -6.57 -4.71
C LEU A 5 -0.59 -7.67 -4.06
N ILE A 6 -1.04 -7.44 -2.83
CA ILE A 6 -1.91 -8.34 -2.09
C ILE A 6 -3.34 -7.81 -2.14
N SER A 7 -4.24 -8.50 -2.84
CA SER A 7 -5.68 -8.24 -2.73
C SER A 7 -6.26 -9.15 -1.66
N THR A 8 -7.06 -8.61 -0.73
CA THR A 8 -7.81 -9.42 0.24
C THR A 8 -9.07 -10.06 -0.36
N SER A 9 -9.38 -9.73 -1.61
CA SER A 9 -10.47 -10.30 -2.41
C SER A 9 -10.03 -11.56 -3.18
N ASN A 10 -10.93 -12.10 -3.99
CA ASN A 10 -10.66 -13.27 -4.82
C ASN A 10 -10.06 -12.87 -6.20
N LYS A 11 -9.72 -13.87 -7.02
CA LYS A 11 -9.10 -13.69 -8.35
C LYS A 11 -9.96 -12.95 -9.39
N GLN A 12 -11.25 -12.71 -9.10
CA GLN A 12 -12.13 -11.95 -9.98
C GLN A 12 -11.92 -10.44 -9.84
N ASP A 13 -11.27 -9.98 -8.76
CA ASP A 13 -10.82 -8.61 -8.62
C ASP A 13 -9.80 -8.27 -9.71
N LYS A 14 -10.22 -7.44 -10.67
CA LYS A 14 -9.38 -7.01 -11.80
C LYS A 14 -8.40 -5.89 -11.42
N GLY A 15 -8.62 -5.20 -10.31
CA GLY A 15 -7.83 -4.04 -9.89
C GLY A 15 -6.32 -4.33 -9.81
N PRO A 16 -5.89 -5.38 -9.08
CA PRO A 16 -4.48 -5.75 -9.00
C PRO A 16 -3.83 -6.04 -10.36
N ARG A 17 -4.57 -6.63 -11.31
CA ARG A 17 -4.04 -6.94 -12.66
C ARG A 17 -3.79 -5.67 -13.48
N ILE A 18 -4.71 -4.72 -13.40
CA ILE A 18 -4.58 -3.42 -14.07
C ILE A 18 -3.37 -2.66 -13.51
N ILE A 19 -3.24 -2.61 -12.18
CA ILE A 19 -2.11 -1.97 -11.52
C ILE A 19 -0.80 -2.68 -11.85
N ALA A 20 -0.77 -4.02 -11.82
CA ALA A 20 0.40 -4.80 -12.16
C ALA A 20 0.89 -4.50 -13.58
N SER A 21 0.01 -4.57 -14.58
CA SER A 21 0.36 -4.28 -15.97
C SER A 21 0.91 -2.86 -16.15
N PHE A 22 0.35 -1.88 -15.43
CA PHE A 22 0.85 -0.51 -15.43
C PHE A 22 2.26 -0.41 -14.82
N LEU A 23 2.50 -1.02 -13.66
CA LEU A 23 3.80 -0.99 -12.99
C LEU A 23 4.87 -1.75 -13.79
N GLU A 24 4.52 -2.86 -14.43
CA GLU A 24 5.40 -3.65 -15.30
C GLU A 24 5.85 -2.84 -16.52
N LYS A 25 4.93 -2.12 -17.18
CA LYS A 25 5.27 -1.17 -18.25
C LYS A 25 6.22 -0.06 -17.79
N ASN A 26 6.22 0.24 -16.50
CA ASN A 26 7.13 1.21 -15.87
C ASN A 26 8.36 0.54 -15.22
N LYS A 27 8.79 -0.62 -15.72
CA LYS A 27 10.05 -1.30 -15.36
C LYS A 27 10.11 -1.85 -13.92
N HIS A 28 8.96 -2.09 -13.29
CA HIS A 28 8.88 -2.81 -12.02
C HIS A 28 8.55 -4.29 -12.23
N GLN A 29 9.08 -5.17 -11.37
CA GLN A 29 8.63 -6.57 -11.31
C GLN A 29 7.44 -6.66 -10.37
N VAL A 30 6.35 -7.31 -10.77
CA VAL A 30 5.13 -7.39 -9.96
C VAL A 30 4.74 -8.82 -9.67
N GLU A 31 4.41 -9.09 -8.40
CA GLU A 31 3.77 -10.33 -7.96
C GLU A 31 2.37 -10.00 -7.43
N ILE A 32 1.36 -10.79 -7.80
CA ILE A 32 0.00 -10.62 -7.30
C ILE A 32 -0.40 -11.80 -6.43
N LEU A 33 -0.81 -11.53 -5.19
CA LEU A 33 -1.35 -12.51 -4.26
C LEU A 33 -2.82 -12.20 -3.97
N TYR A 34 -3.70 -13.18 -4.16
CA TYR A 34 -5.12 -13.05 -3.84
C TYR A 34 -5.44 -13.81 -2.55
N SER A 35 -5.93 -13.08 -1.56
CA SER A 35 -6.35 -13.57 -0.25
C SER A 35 -5.37 -14.62 0.35
N PRO A 36 -4.06 -14.33 0.45
CA PRO A 36 -3.12 -15.30 0.99
C PRO A 36 -3.35 -15.49 2.49
N GLU A 37 -3.22 -16.72 2.97
CA GLU A 37 -3.20 -17.00 4.41
C GLU A 37 -1.85 -16.61 5.04
N LYS A 38 -0.76 -16.89 4.33
CA LYS A 38 0.62 -16.63 4.75
C LYS A 38 1.44 -16.08 3.56
N PRO A 39 1.37 -14.77 3.27
CA PRO A 39 2.11 -14.18 2.16
C PRO A 39 3.63 -14.25 2.40
N ASN A 40 4.39 -14.63 1.38
CA ASN A 40 5.84 -14.53 1.36
C ASN A 40 6.26 -13.29 0.57
N CYS A 41 6.83 -12.30 1.23
CA CYS A 41 7.20 -11.02 0.62
C CYS A 41 8.65 -10.61 0.97
N LYS A 42 9.53 -11.59 1.21
CA LYS A 42 10.92 -11.32 1.63
C LYS A 42 11.71 -10.55 0.56
N ASP A 43 11.46 -10.87 -0.71
CA ASP A 43 12.17 -10.28 -1.86
C ASP A 43 11.51 -8.99 -2.36
N SER A 44 10.39 -8.57 -1.75
CA SER A 44 9.65 -7.39 -2.16
C SER A 44 10.34 -6.12 -1.64
N GLY A 45 10.52 -5.14 -2.53
CA GLY A 45 10.95 -3.78 -2.18
C GLY A 45 9.80 -2.92 -1.68
N LEU A 46 8.57 -3.19 -2.14
CA LEU A 46 7.34 -2.56 -1.70
C LEU A 46 6.22 -3.60 -1.64
N ILE A 47 5.43 -3.56 -0.56
CA ILE A 47 4.26 -4.41 -0.37
C ILE A 47 3.01 -3.52 -0.36
N VAL A 48 2.04 -3.84 -1.20
CA VAL A 48 0.75 -3.13 -1.28
C VAL A 48 -0.35 -4.08 -0.83
N VAL A 49 -1.01 -3.78 0.27
CA VAL A 49 -2.18 -4.53 0.75
C VAL A 49 -3.43 -3.74 0.38
N SER A 50 -4.31 -4.32 -0.41
CA SER A 50 -5.57 -3.71 -0.85
C SER A 50 -6.76 -4.39 -0.20
N ALA A 51 -7.66 -3.60 0.40
CA ALA A 51 -8.92 -4.10 0.96
C ALA A 51 -10.11 -3.17 0.73
N ASN A 52 -11.29 -3.77 0.76
CA ASN A 52 -12.57 -3.09 0.92
C ASN A 52 -13.07 -3.22 2.37
N VAL A 53 -14.22 -2.61 2.67
CA VAL A 53 -14.79 -2.58 4.02
C VAL A 53 -15.04 -3.99 4.57
N SER A 54 -15.52 -4.93 3.73
CA SER A 54 -15.80 -6.31 4.18
C SER A 54 -14.55 -7.16 4.43
N THR A 55 -13.40 -6.76 3.90
CA THR A 55 -12.15 -7.54 3.99
C THR A 55 -11.03 -6.84 4.78
N CYS A 56 -11.29 -5.66 5.37
CA CYS A 56 -10.30 -4.88 6.11
C CYS A 56 -9.68 -5.67 7.29
N LYS A 57 -10.47 -6.49 8.00
CA LYS A 57 -9.97 -7.36 9.09
C LYS A 57 -8.94 -8.38 8.59
N LYS A 58 -9.07 -8.86 7.35
CA LYS A 58 -8.09 -9.76 6.72
C LYS A 58 -6.81 -8.99 6.37
N ALA A 59 -6.94 -7.79 5.80
CA ALA A 59 -5.78 -6.91 5.54
C ALA A 59 -5.01 -6.59 6.82
N SER A 60 -5.70 -6.26 7.92
CA SER A 60 -5.10 -6.02 9.23
C SER A 60 -4.22 -7.18 9.71
N LYS A 61 -4.73 -8.41 9.60
CA LYS A 61 -3.97 -9.64 9.91
C LYS A 61 -2.73 -9.80 9.02
N ILE A 62 -2.88 -9.56 7.72
CA ILE A 62 -1.79 -9.64 6.74
C ILE A 62 -0.71 -8.59 7.04
N ILE A 63 -1.10 -7.32 7.20
CA ILE A 63 -0.20 -6.20 7.53
C ILE A 63 0.58 -6.52 8.81
N LYS A 64 -0.12 -6.94 9.88
CA LYS A 64 0.51 -7.32 11.15
C LYS A 64 1.54 -8.43 10.97
N ALA A 65 1.24 -9.46 10.18
CA ALA A 65 2.15 -10.56 9.91
C ALA A 65 3.39 -10.14 9.10
N LEU A 66 3.25 -9.14 8.22
CA LEU A 66 4.31 -8.65 7.34
C LEU A 66 5.21 -7.58 7.99
N LYS A 67 4.76 -6.89 9.05
CA LYS A 67 5.57 -5.88 9.78
C LYS A 67 6.95 -6.38 10.20
N LYS A 68 7.07 -7.67 10.56
CA LYS A 68 8.34 -8.30 10.95
C LYS A 68 9.41 -8.31 9.85
N LEU A 69 9.04 -8.03 8.60
CA LEU A 69 9.97 -7.99 7.46
C LEU A 69 10.75 -6.68 7.37
N ASN A 70 10.37 -5.63 8.13
CA ASN A 70 10.97 -4.29 8.03
C ASN A 70 11.00 -3.74 6.58
N LYS A 71 9.93 -4.03 5.81
CA LYS A 71 9.74 -3.53 4.44
C LYS A 71 8.66 -2.44 4.41
N PRO A 72 8.71 -1.52 3.44
CA PRO A 72 7.60 -0.59 3.18
C PRO A 72 6.30 -1.36 2.89
N ILE A 73 5.28 -1.13 3.71
CA ILE A 73 3.94 -1.70 3.54
C ILE A 73 2.94 -0.56 3.36
N VAL A 74 2.30 -0.50 2.20
CA VAL A 74 1.21 0.44 1.89
C VAL A 74 -0.14 -0.26 2.10
N TYR A 75 -1.08 0.45 2.72
CA TYR A 75 -2.48 0.03 2.77
C TYR A 75 -3.30 0.87 1.79
N ALA A 76 -3.91 0.23 0.81
CA ALA A 76 -4.71 0.83 -0.25
C ALA A 76 -6.09 0.17 -0.38
N GLY A 77 -6.89 0.64 -1.33
CA GLY A 77 -8.22 0.12 -1.62
C GLY A 77 -9.33 0.96 -1.00
N ILE A 78 -10.57 0.50 -1.15
CA ILE A 78 -11.77 1.24 -0.74
C ILE A 78 -11.75 1.54 0.77
N TYR A 79 -11.28 0.61 1.60
CA TYR A 79 -11.30 0.81 3.05
C TYR A 79 -10.37 1.96 3.49
N PRO A 80 -9.08 2.00 3.13
CA PRO A 80 -8.23 3.15 3.48
C PRO A 80 -8.69 4.47 2.86
N SER A 81 -9.36 4.47 1.70
CA SER A 81 -9.97 5.67 1.13
C SER A 81 -11.10 6.25 2.01
N LEU A 82 -11.93 5.39 2.59
CA LEU A 82 -13.09 5.79 3.40
C LEU A 82 -12.75 5.99 4.88
N TYR A 83 -11.79 5.22 5.41
CA TYR A 83 -11.41 5.18 6.82
C TYR A 83 -9.90 5.37 7.03
N PRO A 84 -9.30 6.45 6.51
CA PRO A 84 -7.85 6.61 6.49
C PRO A 84 -7.24 6.74 7.89
N ALA A 85 -7.96 7.34 8.84
CA ALA A 85 -7.54 7.45 10.23
C ALA A 85 -7.47 6.10 10.96
N GLU A 86 -8.30 5.12 10.56
CA GLU A 86 -8.21 3.75 11.09
C GLU A 86 -7.11 2.96 10.37
N ALA A 87 -7.05 3.07 9.04
CA ALA A 87 -6.04 2.38 8.24
C ALA A 87 -4.60 2.77 8.64
N ILE A 88 -4.34 4.05 8.92
CA ILE A 88 -3.00 4.52 9.31
C ILE A 88 -2.60 4.02 10.71
N LYS A 89 -3.51 3.55 11.57
CA LYS A 89 -3.13 2.89 12.82
C LYS A 89 -2.48 1.53 12.55
N GLU A 90 -2.88 0.87 11.46
CA GLU A 90 -2.44 -0.48 11.12
C GLU A 90 -1.09 -0.51 10.39
N THR A 91 -0.77 0.52 9.60
CA THR A 91 0.47 0.59 8.81
C THR A 91 1.07 2.00 8.84
N ASP A 92 2.27 2.18 8.30
CA ASP A 92 2.95 3.47 8.27
C ASP A 92 2.75 4.23 6.96
N LEU A 93 2.14 3.62 5.95
CA LEU A 93 1.83 4.22 4.65
C LEU A 93 0.41 3.86 4.21
N VAL A 94 -0.41 4.85 3.88
CA VAL A 94 -1.80 4.69 3.42
C VAL A 94 -2.02 5.45 2.12
N ILE A 95 -2.60 4.80 1.11
CA ILE A 95 -3.00 5.46 -0.13
C ILE A 95 -4.50 5.75 -0.10
N LEU A 96 -4.86 7.02 -0.26
CA LEU A 96 -6.24 7.48 -0.22
C LEU A 96 -6.97 7.32 -1.55
N LYS A 97 -6.32 7.66 -2.66
CA LYS A 97 -6.91 7.70 -4.01
C LYS A 97 -5.82 7.43 -5.05
N ASN A 98 -6.23 7.17 -6.29
CA ASN A 98 -5.35 6.99 -7.45
C ASN A 98 -4.18 6.01 -7.19
N PRO A 99 -4.47 4.77 -6.75
CA PRO A 99 -3.44 3.85 -6.31
C PRO A 99 -2.43 3.52 -7.41
N LYS A 100 -2.85 3.52 -8.67
CA LYS A 100 -1.97 3.19 -9.80
C LYS A 100 -0.81 4.18 -9.92
N GLU A 101 -1.11 5.47 -9.94
CA GLU A 101 -0.11 6.55 -10.02
C GLU A 101 0.69 6.69 -8.72
N THR A 102 0.01 6.64 -7.56
CA THR A 102 0.67 6.80 -6.25
C THR A 102 1.63 5.64 -5.94
N ILE A 103 1.30 4.39 -6.31
CA ILE A 103 2.22 3.25 -6.11
C ILE A 103 3.47 3.41 -6.98
N LEU A 104 3.33 3.87 -8.24
CA LEU A 104 4.46 4.09 -9.13
C LEU A 104 5.40 5.16 -8.58
N GLU A 105 4.86 6.31 -8.20
CA GLU A 105 5.66 7.41 -7.66
C GLU A 105 6.36 6.99 -6.36
N LEU A 106 5.65 6.30 -5.47
CA LEU A 106 6.21 5.75 -4.24
C LEU A 106 7.34 4.75 -4.52
N ALA A 107 7.13 3.81 -5.44
CA ALA A 107 8.14 2.83 -5.80
C ALA A 107 9.40 3.50 -6.38
N ASN A 108 9.24 4.47 -7.27
CA ASN A 108 10.35 5.23 -7.85
C ASN A 108 11.12 6.01 -6.78
N LYS A 109 10.42 6.70 -5.87
CA LYS A 109 11.06 7.48 -4.82
C LYS A 109 11.78 6.60 -3.80
N LEU A 110 11.20 5.45 -3.43
CA LEU A 110 11.85 4.48 -2.56
C LEU A 110 13.11 3.86 -3.19
N GLU A 111 13.05 3.52 -4.48
CA GLU A 111 14.20 2.97 -5.21
C GLU A 111 15.37 3.97 -5.33
N ASN A 112 15.05 5.25 -5.45
CA ASN A 112 16.03 6.34 -5.59
C ASN A 112 16.36 7.05 -4.26
N PHE A 113 15.92 6.52 -3.12
CA PHE A 113 16.12 7.13 -1.79
C PHE A 113 15.65 8.60 -1.68
N GLN A 114 14.58 8.94 -2.39
CA GLN A 114 13.99 10.27 -2.41
C GLN A 114 12.91 10.45 -1.34
N LYS A 115 12.62 11.71 -0.99
CA LYS A 115 11.53 12.05 -0.06
C LYS A 115 10.18 11.64 -0.66
N ILE A 116 9.29 11.12 0.19
CA ILE A 116 7.93 10.68 -0.19
C ILE A 116 6.83 11.65 0.27
N SER A 117 7.20 12.74 0.95
CA SER A 117 6.27 13.65 1.65
C SER A 117 5.42 14.53 0.73
N ASP A 118 5.80 14.60 -0.53
CA ASP A 118 5.17 15.36 -1.61
C ASP A 118 4.32 14.48 -2.54
N ILE A 119 4.27 13.16 -2.31
CA ILE A 119 3.45 12.24 -3.11
C ILE A 119 1.95 12.52 -2.82
N PRO A 120 1.14 12.88 -3.83
CA PRO A 120 -0.29 13.09 -3.65
C PRO A 120 -1.00 11.82 -3.19
N ASN A 121 -2.02 11.98 -2.33
CA ASN A 121 -2.85 10.90 -1.80
C ASN A 121 -2.12 9.87 -0.92
N LEU A 122 -0.86 10.12 -0.54
CA LEU A 122 -0.12 9.29 0.40
C LEU A 122 -0.16 9.89 1.80
N TRP A 123 -0.71 9.15 2.75
CA TRP A 123 -0.51 9.40 4.18
C TRP A 123 0.61 8.54 4.69
N PHE A 124 1.43 9.11 5.57
CA PHE A 124 2.52 8.39 6.20
C PHE A 124 2.73 8.84 7.64
N LYS A 125 3.16 7.92 8.51
CA LYS A 125 3.55 8.28 9.87
C LYS A 125 4.93 8.93 9.87
N THR A 126 5.09 10.01 10.62
CA THR A 126 6.42 10.58 10.91
C THR A 126 6.90 10.07 12.28
N SER A 127 8.19 9.77 12.39
CA SER A 127 8.81 9.20 13.60
C SER A 127 8.94 10.19 14.77
N LYS A 128 8.38 11.39 14.67
CA LYS A 128 8.26 12.30 15.82
C LYS A 128 6.85 12.20 16.38
N LYS A 129 6.81 11.94 17.68
CA LYS A 129 5.71 11.93 18.65
C LYS A 129 4.92 13.26 18.69
N ARG A 130 4.57 13.79 17.53
CA ARG A 130 3.74 14.96 17.30
C ARG A 130 2.77 14.54 16.22
N ILE A 131 1.61 14.10 16.67
CA ILE A 131 0.42 13.97 15.86
C ILE A 131 0.19 15.36 15.25
N SER A 132 0.77 15.63 14.07
CA SER A 132 0.16 16.60 13.20
C SER A 132 -1.06 15.88 12.64
N GLN A 133 -2.21 16.17 13.23
CA GLN A 133 -3.47 16.22 12.50
C GLN A 133 -3.36 17.25 11.36
N GLU A 134 -2.38 17.10 10.46
CA GLU A 134 -2.51 17.60 9.11
C GLU A 134 -2.99 16.42 8.29
N LEU A 135 -4.27 16.10 8.51
CA LEU A 135 -5.13 15.57 7.47
C LEU A 135 -5.04 16.58 6.32
N LYS A 136 -4.04 16.45 5.42
CA LYS A 136 -4.01 17.23 4.18
C LYS A 136 -5.10 16.69 3.27
N GLN A 137 -6.32 17.12 3.55
CA GLN A 137 -7.44 17.11 2.64
C GLN A 137 -7.28 18.41 1.84
N ILE A 138 -6.65 18.31 0.67
CA ILE A 138 -6.69 19.40 -0.31
C ILE A 138 -8.13 19.41 -0.83
N PHE A 139 -8.90 20.42 -0.43
CA PHE A 139 -10.16 20.79 -1.08
C PHE A 139 -9.89 21.31 -2.49
#